data_AF-A0A916MHB5-F1
#
_entry.id   AF-A0A916MHB5-F1
#
_cell.length_a   1.000
_cell.length_b   1.000
_cell.length_c   1.000
_cell.angle_alpha   90.00
_cell.angle_beta   90.00
_cell.angle_gamma   90.00
#
_symmetry.space_group_name_H-M   'P 1'
#
loop_
_entity.id
_entity.type
_entity.pdbx_description
1 polymer ?
#
loop_
_entity_poly.entity_id
_entity_poly.type
_entity_poly.pdbx_seq_one_letter_code
_entity_poly.pdbx_strand_id
1 'polypeptide(L)'
;MSILQSILDSLLRDATASPPRRTPVPRPSGERIRGPVVVQRNTQRLFEERGWRWKGNTLEGFYRTKRGSFRGRIAGADGSSPEFYIEASRAILDGPHGACFQPRGPREFRVHWSTRPDSVDTGILRIEHTILEALS
;
A
#
# COMPACT_ATOMS: atom_id res chain seq x y z
N MET A 1 -33.68 57.07 -29.19
CA MET A 1 -32.45 57.65 -28.59
C MET A 1 -32.31 57.07 -27.18
N SER A 2 -32.16 55.77 -27.02
CA SER A 2 -30.95 54.91 -27.10
C SER A 2 -29.94 55.14 -25.96
N ILE A 3 -30.24 54.53 -24.81
CA ILE A 3 -29.35 54.39 -23.64
C ILE A 3 -28.07 53.58 -24.00
N LEU A 4 -28.01 53.02 -25.21
CA LEU A 4 -26.87 52.27 -25.75
C LEU A 4 -25.73 53.15 -26.27
N GLN A 5 -25.92 54.47 -26.44
CA GLN A 5 -24.84 55.37 -26.87
C GLN A 5 -23.90 55.79 -25.73
N SER A 6 -24.42 55.91 -24.49
CA SER A 6 -23.65 56.45 -23.36
C SER A 6 -22.70 55.42 -22.71
N ILE A 7 -22.92 54.12 -22.96
CA ILE A 7 -22.05 53.04 -22.46
C ILE A 7 -20.84 52.85 -23.41
N LEU A 8 -20.99 53.18 -24.70
CA LEU A 8 -19.92 52.99 -25.68
C LEU A 8 -18.81 54.06 -25.58
N ASP A 9 -19.15 55.30 -25.18
CA ASP A 9 -18.18 56.40 -25.04
C ASP A 9 -17.36 56.34 -23.74
N SER A 10 -17.77 55.53 -22.76
CA SER A 10 -17.01 55.36 -21.50
C SER A 10 -15.97 54.23 -21.56
N LEU A 11 -15.98 53.41 -22.62
CA LEU A 11 -15.06 52.27 -22.79
C LEU A 11 -13.88 52.56 -23.74
N LEU A 12 -13.76 53.80 -24.24
CA LEU A 12 -12.76 54.20 -25.24
C LEU A 12 -11.70 55.19 -24.73
N ARG A 13 -11.50 55.30 -23.41
CA ARG A 13 -10.53 56.27 -22.82
C ARG A 13 -9.35 55.71 -22.04
N ASP A 14 -9.17 54.39 -21.94
CA ASP A 14 -7.98 53.83 -21.30
C ASP A 14 -7.28 52.80 -22.19
N ALA A 15 -6.72 53.29 -23.30
CA ALA A 15 -5.83 52.53 -24.17
C ALA A 15 -4.42 53.14 -24.19
N THR A 16 -3.81 53.35 -23.02
CA THR A 16 -2.36 53.66 -22.91
C THR A 16 -1.71 53.08 -21.65
N ALA A 17 -2.11 51.89 -21.20
CA ALA A 17 -1.33 51.13 -20.22
C ALA A 17 -0.59 49.99 -20.93
N SER A 18 0.71 50.17 -21.17
CA SER A 18 1.59 49.04 -21.51
C SER A 18 1.47 47.97 -20.42
N PRO A 19 1.34 46.68 -20.77
CA PRO A 19 1.34 45.63 -19.76
C PRO A 19 2.67 45.68 -18.99
N PRO A 20 2.66 45.48 -17.66
CA PRO A 20 3.91 45.41 -16.90
C PRO A 20 4.77 44.30 -17.51
N ARG A 21 5.99 44.67 -17.92
CA ARG A 21 6.99 43.73 -18.43
C ARG A 21 7.13 42.63 -17.38
N ARG A 22 6.68 41.41 -17.69
CA ARG A 22 6.83 40.25 -16.81
C ARG A 22 8.31 40.16 -16.47
N THR A 23 8.67 40.41 -15.21
CA THR A 23 10.01 40.11 -14.72
C THR A 23 10.28 38.65 -15.02
N PRO A 24 11.42 38.29 -15.65
CA PRO A 24 11.81 36.90 -15.77
C PRO A 24 11.83 36.30 -14.36
N VAL A 25 10.97 35.31 -14.11
CA VAL A 25 11.08 34.51 -12.88
C VAL A 25 12.49 33.90 -12.94
N PRO A 26 13.35 34.12 -11.93
CA PRO A 26 14.65 33.47 -11.91
C PRO A 26 14.40 31.96 -11.97
N ARG A 27 14.85 31.34 -13.07
CA ARG A 27 14.92 29.88 -13.16
C ARG A 27 15.74 29.42 -11.97
N PRO A 28 15.30 28.43 -11.17
CA PRO A 28 16.12 27.88 -10.11
C PRO A 28 17.44 27.44 -10.73
N SER A 29 18.49 28.17 -10.39
CA SER A 29 19.84 27.95 -10.84
C SER A 29 20.30 26.62 -10.28
N GLY A 30 20.36 25.61 -11.15
CA GLY A 30 20.98 24.31 -10.90
C GLY A 30 20.36 23.56 -9.73
N GLU A 31 19.50 22.60 -10.04
CA GLU A 31 19.27 21.47 -9.14
C GLU A 31 20.64 20.82 -8.89
N ARG A 32 21.25 21.14 -7.74
CA ARG A 32 22.44 20.45 -7.26
C ARG A 32 22.08 18.98 -7.25
N ILE A 33 22.65 18.19 -8.16
CA ILE A 33 22.56 16.74 -8.14
C ILE A 33 23.02 16.33 -6.74
N ARG A 34 22.07 15.96 -5.89
CA ARG A 34 22.39 15.48 -4.54
C ARG A 34 23.21 14.21 -4.76
N GLY A 35 24.40 14.18 -4.16
CA GLY A 35 25.25 12.99 -4.19
C GLY A 35 24.46 11.76 -3.70
N PRO A 36 24.94 10.55 -3.99
CA PRO A 36 24.23 9.31 -3.65
C PRO A 36 23.87 9.30 -2.16
N VAL A 37 22.58 9.09 -1.88
CA VAL A 37 22.08 8.92 -0.51
C VAL A 37 22.34 7.47 -0.09
N VAL A 38 23.15 7.29 0.95
CA VAL A 38 23.35 5.96 1.55
C VAL A 38 22.08 5.58 2.31
N VAL A 39 21.34 4.62 1.78
CA VAL A 39 20.14 4.07 2.43
C VAL A 39 20.58 2.91 3.32
N GLN A 40 20.35 3.03 4.63
CA GLN A 40 20.57 1.92 5.55
C GLN A 40 19.43 0.91 5.42
N ARG A 41 19.79 -0.38 5.40
CA ARG A 41 18.82 -1.47 5.36
C ARG A 41 18.05 -1.52 6.68
N ASN A 42 16.72 -1.56 6.61
CA ASN A 42 15.91 -1.90 7.77
C ASN A 42 16.15 -3.37 8.17
N THR A 43 16.60 -3.59 9.40
CA THR A 43 16.85 -4.93 9.97
C THR A 43 15.70 -5.44 10.83
N GLN A 44 14.67 -4.62 11.08
CA GLN A 44 13.49 -5.03 11.82
C GLN A 44 12.75 -6.14 11.05
N ARG A 45 12.27 -7.16 11.78
CA ARG A 45 11.50 -8.23 11.16
C ARG A 45 10.12 -7.72 10.75
N LEU A 46 9.61 -8.27 9.65
CA LEU A 46 8.34 -7.81 9.09
C LEU A 46 7.18 -7.99 10.07
N PHE A 47 7.12 -9.13 10.77
CA PHE A 47 6.05 -9.37 11.73
C PHE A 47 6.06 -8.34 12.87
N GLU A 48 7.24 -7.89 13.30
CA GLU A 48 7.40 -6.86 14.33
C GLU A 48 6.93 -5.50 13.82
N GLU A 49 7.39 -5.11 12.63
CA GLU A 49 6.98 -3.87 11.95
C GLU A 49 5.46 -3.80 11.80
N ARG A 50 4.83 -4.93 11.53
CA ARG A 50 3.37 -5.03 11.33
C ARG A 50 2.57 -5.27 12.60
N GLY A 51 3.22 -5.30 13.76
CA GLY A 51 2.57 -5.41 15.06
C GLY A 51 1.93 -6.77 15.32
N TRP A 52 2.46 -7.84 14.72
CA TRP A 52 2.14 -9.20 15.16
C TRP A 52 2.63 -9.40 16.58
N ARG A 53 1.84 -10.11 17.39
CA ARG A 53 2.11 -10.28 18.82
C ARG A 53 2.37 -11.73 19.15
N TRP A 54 3.40 -11.96 19.96
CA TRP A 54 3.69 -13.27 20.52
C TRP A 54 2.66 -13.65 21.58
N LYS A 55 2.27 -14.93 21.57
CA LYS A 55 1.45 -15.59 22.57
C LYS A 55 1.95 -17.02 22.75
N GLY A 56 2.91 -17.19 23.67
CA GLY A 56 3.71 -18.42 23.72
C GLY A 56 4.49 -18.60 22.41
N ASN A 57 4.47 -19.81 21.83
CA ASN A 57 5.09 -20.09 20.53
C ASN A 57 4.13 -19.84 19.35
N THR A 58 3.42 -18.72 19.37
CA THR A 58 2.47 -18.37 18.32
C THR A 58 2.50 -16.87 18.10
N LEU A 59 2.47 -16.45 16.84
CA LEU A 59 2.21 -15.05 16.47
C LEU A 59 0.74 -14.90 16.08
N GLU A 60 0.07 -13.91 16.68
CA GLU A 60 -1.28 -13.48 16.31
C GLU A 60 -1.21 -12.08 15.68
N GLY A 61 -1.93 -11.88 14.57
CA GLY A 61 -1.88 -10.61 13.85
C GLY A 61 -2.79 -10.60 12.62
N PHE A 62 -2.41 -9.79 11.63
CA PHE A 62 -3.20 -9.61 10.41
C PHE A 62 -2.29 -9.67 9.18
N TYR A 63 -2.69 -10.47 8.20
CA TYR A 63 -2.19 -10.35 6.83
C TYR A 63 -2.86 -9.13 6.20
N ARG A 64 -2.07 -8.24 5.61
CA ARG A 64 -2.56 -6.97 5.06
C ARG A 64 -2.34 -6.94 3.55
N THR A 65 -3.40 -6.67 2.82
CA THR A 65 -3.35 -6.47 1.37
C THR A 65 -4.00 -5.14 1.01
N LYS A 66 -3.84 -4.69 -0.24
CA LYS A 66 -4.58 -3.52 -0.75
C LYS A 66 -6.11 -3.70 -0.75
N ARG A 67 -6.61 -4.93 -0.53
CA ARG A 67 -8.04 -5.27 -0.50
C ARG A 67 -8.58 -5.49 0.91
N GLY A 68 -7.75 -5.41 1.96
CA GLY A 68 -8.21 -5.53 3.34
C GLY A 68 -7.18 -6.12 4.29
N SER A 69 -7.61 -6.33 5.54
CA SER A 69 -6.84 -7.00 6.58
C SER A 69 -7.54 -8.29 6.99
N PHE A 70 -6.77 -9.37 7.10
CA PHE A 70 -7.29 -10.71 7.36
C PHE A 70 -6.62 -11.28 8.59
N ARG A 71 -7.41 -11.69 9.58
CA ARG A 71 -6.90 -12.21 10.85
C ARG A 71 -6.10 -13.48 10.60
N GLY A 72 -4.92 -13.55 11.20
CA GLY A 72 -3.96 -14.61 10.99
C GLY A 72 -3.32 -15.09 12.29
N ARG A 73 -2.82 -16.33 12.23
CA ARG A 73 -2.09 -16.99 13.30
C ARG A 73 -0.93 -17.79 12.71
N ILE A 74 0.23 -17.74 13.35
CA ILE A 74 1.43 -18.50 12.93
C ILE A 74 1.88 -19.33 14.12
N ALA A 75 1.69 -20.64 14.06
CA ALA A 75 2.07 -21.58 15.11
C ALA A 75 3.50 -22.08 14.90
N GLY A 76 4.25 -22.32 15.98
CA GLY A 76 5.64 -22.77 15.88
C GLY A 76 6.54 -21.69 15.29
N ALA A 77 6.26 -20.42 15.57
CA ALA A 77 6.89 -19.28 14.92
C ALA A 77 8.37 -19.10 15.28
N ASP A 78 8.85 -19.71 16.37
CA ASP A 78 10.27 -19.78 16.73
C ASP A 78 11.01 -20.99 16.11
N GLY A 79 10.27 -21.91 15.48
CA GLY A 79 10.78 -23.17 14.96
C GLY A 79 11.17 -23.13 13.48
N SER A 80 11.71 -24.25 13.00
CA SER A 80 12.16 -24.41 11.60
C SER A 80 11.02 -24.68 10.61
N SER A 81 9.81 -24.95 11.09
CA SER A 81 8.65 -25.29 10.24
C SER A 81 7.37 -24.63 10.78
N PRO A 82 7.27 -23.29 10.75
CA PRO A 82 6.08 -22.59 11.20
C PRO A 82 4.87 -22.96 10.33
N GLU A 83 3.71 -23.02 10.96
CA GLU A 83 2.43 -23.26 10.29
C GLU A 83 1.58 -22.00 10.27
N PHE A 84 1.01 -21.69 9.11
CA PHE A 84 0.31 -20.45 8.88
C PHE A 84 -1.20 -20.69 8.74
N TYR A 85 -1.97 -19.86 9.44
CA TYR A 85 -3.41 -19.94 9.51
C TYR A 85 -4.03 -18.57 9.23
N ILE A 86 -5.21 -18.58 8.63
CA ILE A 86 -6.00 -17.38 8.29
C ILE A 86 -7.49 -17.62 8.55
N GLU A 87 -8.19 -16.57 8.95
CA GLU A 87 -9.65 -16.49 8.84
C GLU A 87 -10.05 -16.04 7.43
N ALA A 88 -10.22 -17.01 6.52
CA ALA A 88 -10.55 -16.74 5.12
C ALA A 88 -12.05 -16.44 4.92
N SER A 89 -12.34 -15.45 4.06
CA SER A 89 -13.71 -15.15 3.62
C SER A 89 -14.10 -16.03 2.43
N ARG A 90 -15.41 -16.13 2.14
CA ARG A 90 -15.89 -16.82 0.92
C ARG A 90 -15.26 -16.28 -0.36
N ALA A 91 -15.09 -14.96 -0.46
CA ALA A 91 -14.43 -14.34 -1.62
C ALA A 91 -12.99 -14.84 -1.84
N ILE A 92 -12.25 -15.17 -0.77
CA ILE A 92 -10.91 -15.78 -0.88
C ILE A 92 -11.02 -17.25 -1.32
N LEU A 93 -11.95 -17.99 -0.72
CA LEU A 93 -12.10 -19.42 -0.90
C LEU A 93 -12.65 -19.80 -2.28
N ASP A 94 -13.51 -18.95 -2.84
CA ASP A 94 -14.14 -19.18 -4.15
C ASP A 94 -13.28 -18.64 -5.31
N GLY A 95 -12.15 -17.97 -4.99
CA GLY A 95 -11.24 -17.37 -5.96
C GLY A 95 -10.17 -18.32 -6.52
N PRO A 96 -9.32 -17.84 -7.45
CA PRO A 96 -8.34 -18.67 -8.17
C PRO A 96 -7.34 -19.42 -7.27
N HIS A 97 -7.05 -18.87 -6.09
CA HIS A 97 -6.16 -19.47 -5.10
C HIS A 97 -6.89 -20.03 -3.88
N GLY A 98 -8.21 -20.26 -3.98
CA GLY A 98 -9.01 -20.84 -2.90
C GLY A 98 -8.45 -22.17 -2.37
N ALA A 99 -7.92 -23.01 -3.27
CA ALA A 99 -7.30 -24.28 -2.92
C ALA A 99 -6.10 -24.13 -1.95
N CYS A 100 -5.42 -22.98 -1.95
CA CYS A 100 -4.31 -22.67 -1.04
C CYS A 100 -4.73 -22.69 0.44
N PHE A 101 -6.02 -22.57 0.74
CA PHE A 101 -6.58 -22.47 2.09
C PHE A 101 -7.31 -23.75 2.48
N GLN A 102 -6.66 -24.61 3.28
CA GLN A 102 -7.23 -25.88 3.70
C GLN A 102 -7.99 -25.73 5.02
N PRO A 103 -9.25 -26.17 5.11
CA PRO A 103 -10.04 -26.02 6.34
C PRO A 103 -9.40 -26.80 7.51
N ARG A 104 -9.35 -26.18 8.68
CA ARG A 104 -8.95 -26.78 9.96
C ARG A 104 -9.95 -26.53 11.09
N GLY A 105 -10.92 -25.67 10.86
CA GLY A 105 -12.07 -25.42 11.75
C GLY A 105 -13.13 -24.58 11.04
N PRO A 106 -14.18 -24.12 11.75
CA PRO A 106 -15.31 -23.42 11.14
C PRO A 106 -14.93 -22.12 10.41
N ARG A 107 -13.90 -21.43 10.89
CA ARG A 107 -13.41 -20.16 10.33
C ARG A 107 -11.90 -20.14 10.13
N GLU A 108 -11.21 -21.23 10.42
CA GLU A 108 -9.75 -21.30 10.40
C GLU A 108 -9.28 -22.19 9.26
N PHE A 109 -8.39 -21.63 8.43
CA PHE A 109 -7.81 -22.30 7.28
C PHE A 109 -6.30 -22.29 7.40
N ARG A 110 -5.68 -23.46 7.26
CA ARG A 110 -4.23 -23.59 7.14
C ARG A 110 -3.82 -23.28 5.71
N VAL A 111 -2.84 -22.41 5.54
CA VAL A 111 -2.26 -22.13 4.24
C VAL A 111 -1.32 -23.28 3.87
N HIS A 112 -1.57 -23.92 2.75
CA HIS A 112 -0.68 -24.95 2.21
C HIS A 112 0.30 -24.33 1.20
N TRP A 113 1.44 -24.99 1.03
CA TRP A 113 2.55 -24.47 0.24
C TRP A 113 3.06 -25.53 -0.73
N SER A 114 3.33 -25.15 -1.97
CA SER A 114 4.16 -25.98 -2.88
C SER A 114 5.63 -25.93 -2.45
N THR A 115 6.11 -24.73 -2.09
CA THR A 115 7.44 -24.49 -1.52
C THR A 115 7.30 -23.74 -0.21
N ARG A 116 7.81 -24.32 0.88
CA ARG A 116 7.76 -23.70 2.21
C ARG A 116 8.52 -22.38 2.23
N PRO A 117 8.05 -21.38 3.01
CA PRO A 117 8.81 -20.17 3.25
C PRO A 117 9.97 -20.44 4.20
N ASP A 118 11.13 -19.83 3.93
CA ASP A 118 12.36 -20.00 4.74
C ASP A 118 12.32 -19.22 6.06
N SER A 119 11.33 -18.33 6.23
CA SER A 119 11.13 -17.54 7.44
C SER A 119 9.66 -17.16 7.63
N VAL A 120 9.31 -16.76 8.85
CA VAL A 120 8.01 -16.18 9.19
C VAL A 120 7.67 -14.99 8.30
N ASP A 121 8.63 -14.08 8.09
CA ASP A 121 8.44 -12.87 7.30
C ASP A 121 8.14 -13.19 5.83
N THR A 122 8.89 -14.12 5.24
CA THR A 122 8.63 -14.60 3.88
C THR A 122 7.25 -15.25 3.79
N GLY A 123 6.83 -16.01 4.80
CA GLY A 123 5.50 -16.61 4.86
C GLY A 123 4.39 -15.55 4.90
N ILE A 124 4.54 -14.50 5.70
CA ILE A 124 3.58 -13.39 5.77
C ILE A 124 3.43 -12.73 4.40
N LEU A 125 4.54 -12.37 3.74
CA LEU A 125 4.49 -11.72 2.42
C LEU A 125 3.84 -12.60 1.36
N ARG A 126 4.20 -13.89 1.32
CA ARG A 126 3.62 -14.81 0.34
C ARG A 126 2.13 -15.01 0.56
N ILE A 127 1.66 -15.11 1.81
CA ILE A 127 0.22 -15.21 2.10
C ILE A 127 -0.51 -13.96 1.66
N GLU A 128 0.02 -12.77 1.94
CA GLU A 128 -0.60 -11.52 1.49
C GLU A 128 -0.69 -11.44 -0.03
N HIS A 129 0.33 -11.91 -0.74
CA HIS A 129 0.29 -12.03 -2.19
C HIS A 129 -0.78 -13.02 -2.64
N THR A 130 -0.83 -14.22 -2.07
CA THR A 130 -1.83 -15.25 -2.40
C THR A 130 -3.25 -14.79 -2.11
N ILE A 131 -3.49 -14.07 -1.00
CA ILE A 131 -4.80 -13.46 -0.71
C ILE A 131 -5.16 -12.45 -1.80
N LEU A 132 -4.21 -11.64 -2.23
CA LEU A 132 -4.45 -10.64 -3.25
C LEU A 132 -4.81 -11.28 -4.60
N GLU A 133 -4.10 -12.34 -4.99
CA GLU A 133 -4.38 -13.13 -6.19
C GLU A 133 -5.73 -13.86 -6.08
N ALA A 134 -6.05 -14.43 -4.92
CA ALA A 134 -7.34 -15.09 -4.67
C ALA A 134 -8.53 -14.15 -4.85
N LEU A 135 -8.36 -12.86 -4.55
CA LEU A 135 -9.42 -11.87 -4.67
C LEU A 135 -9.49 -11.23 -6.06
N SER A 136 -8.56 -11.53 -6.97
CA SER A 136 -8.45 -10.86 -8.27
C SER A 136 -9.33 -11.43 -9.36
#